data_AF-A0A2G6J9A8-F1
#
_entry.id   AF-A0A2G6J9A8-F1
#
_cell.length_a   1.000
_cell.length_b   1.000
_cell.length_c   1.000
_cell.angle_alpha   90.00
_cell.angle_beta   90.00
_cell.angle_gamma   90.00
#
_symmetry.space_group_name_H-M   'P 1'
#
loop_
_entity.id
_entity.type
_entity.pdbx_description
1 polymer ?
#
loop_
_entity_poly.entity_id
_entity_poly.type
_entity_poly.pdbx_seq_one_letter_code
_entity_poly.pdbx_strand_id
1 'polypeptide(L)'
;MIERVEALLAELDQQQSRDREVDTAFKDYEIYLRGGQRDLAADALRRCVEAAEEKGEYRRLYAQLEARLLRRARIELEIGGQPLWVVGLDAMVIGRDPDCEMIVRGPSVSRRHARILRAEGALWLEDAGSRNGTLLGGLALGGRVPLPRSAEIGLGESAAIAVERIGAAQLSLRVTRGMDRDKRLVLVEPSEPLELPAVDPALPPLRLSFEDGRPWLAALSGTLTLDGQRVIDVVQAIVDDELEVEGARLRVLGG
;
A
#
# COMPACT_ATOMS: atom_id res chain seq x y z
N MET A 1 54.68 -21.64 -18.30
CA MET A 1 54.77 -21.19 -16.88
C MET A 1 54.15 -19.81 -16.68
N ILE A 2 54.45 -18.84 -17.55
CA ILE A 2 53.92 -17.45 -17.47
C ILE A 2 52.38 -17.40 -17.60
N GLU A 3 51.79 -18.06 -18.61
CA GLU A 3 50.33 -18.07 -18.82
C GLU A 3 49.50 -18.58 -17.62
N ARG A 4 50.06 -19.52 -16.84
CA ARG A 4 49.36 -20.09 -15.67
C ARG A 4 49.39 -19.14 -14.47
N VAL A 5 50.43 -18.32 -14.35
CA VAL A 5 50.52 -17.28 -13.31
C VAL A 5 49.59 -16.12 -13.65
N GLU A 6 49.53 -15.71 -14.92
CA GLU A 6 48.62 -14.66 -15.39
C GLU A 6 47.14 -15.04 -15.17
N ALA A 7 46.76 -16.29 -15.46
CA ALA A 7 45.41 -16.77 -15.22
C ALA A 7 45.03 -16.74 -13.72
N LEU A 8 45.92 -17.17 -12.83
CA LEU A 8 45.70 -17.15 -11.38
C LEU A 8 45.58 -15.72 -10.84
N LEU A 9 46.37 -14.79 -11.36
CA LEU A 9 46.28 -13.37 -10.98
C LEU A 9 44.93 -12.78 -11.42
N ALA A 10 44.47 -13.09 -12.64
CA ALA A 10 43.18 -12.63 -13.14
C ALA A 10 42.00 -13.22 -12.33
N GLU A 11 42.06 -14.48 -11.93
CA GLU A 11 41.06 -15.12 -11.05
C GLU A 11 41.04 -14.44 -9.66
N LEU A 12 42.21 -14.16 -9.08
CA LEU A 12 42.32 -13.48 -7.79
C LEU A 12 41.75 -12.05 -7.86
N ASP A 13 42.05 -11.30 -8.93
CA ASP A 13 41.53 -9.95 -9.13
C ASP A 13 40.01 -9.96 -9.31
N GLN A 14 39.45 -10.93 -10.04
CA GLN A 14 38.00 -11.11 -10.15
C GLN A 14 37.36 -11.44 -8.81
N GLN A 15 37.98 -12.31 -8.01
CA GLN A 15 37.49 -12.65 -6.68
C GLN A 15 37.50 -11.42 -5.76
N GLN A 16 38.60 -10.67 -5.71
CA GLN A 16 38.68 -9.43 -4.93
C GLN A 16 37.65 -8.38 -5.39
N SER A 17 37.39 -8.28 -6.70
CA SER A 17 36.37 -7.37 -7.21
C SER A 17 34.96 -7.77 -6.75
N ARG A 18 34.66 -9.08 -6.73
CA ARG A 18 33.37 -9.59 -6.25
C ARG A 18 33.19 -9.36 -4.76
N ASP A 19 34.23 -9.60 -3.96
CA ASP A 19 34.19 -9.38 -2.51
C ASP A 19 33.92 -7.91 -2.17
N ARG A 20 34.58 -6.98 -2.89
CA ARG A 20 34.33 -5.54 -2.74
C ARG A 20 32.91 -5.15 -3.13
N GLU A 21 32.34 -5.76 -4.17
CA GLU A 21 30.95 -5.51 -4.59
C GLU A 21 29.98 -5.98 -3.50
N VAL A 22 30.20 -7.18 -2.92
CA VAL A 22 29.37 -7.69 -1.83
C VAL A 22 29.41 -6.75 -0.62
N ASP A 23 30.60 -6.32 -0.21
CA ASP A 23 30.78 -5.37 0.91
C ASP A 23 30.06 -4.04 0.66
N THR A 24 30.12 -3.54 -0.56
CA THR A 24 29.49 -2.27 -0.95
C THR A 24 27.97 -2.42 -0.97
N ALA A 25 27.46 -3.44 -1.66
CA ALA A 25 26.05 -3.72 -1.75
C ALA A 25 25.42 -4.01 -0.38
N PHE A 26 26.13 -4.68 0.53
CA PHE A 26 25.60 -4.95 1.86
C PHE A 26 25.51 -3.67 2.71
N LYS A 27 26.50 -2.77 2.62
CA LYS A 27 26.43 -1.44 3.27
C LYS A 27 25.28 -0.61 2.73
N ASP A 28 25.09 -0.63 1.41
CA ASP A 28 23.96 0.05 0.77
C ASP A 28 22.62 -0.49 1.28
N TYR A 29 22.48 -1.82 1.40
CA TYR A 29 21.32 -2.46 2.02
C TYR A 29 21.05 -1.90 3.43
N GLU A 30 22.06 -1.84 4.30
CA GLU A 30 21.88 -1.33 5.67
C GLU A 30 21.46 0.15 5.70
N ILE A 31 22.07 0.96 4.82
CA ILE A 31 21.77 2.39 4.70
C ILE A 31 20.33 2.57 4.21
N TYR A 32 19.93 1.91 3.13
CA TYR A 32 18.60 2.03 2.56
C TYR A 32 17.52 1.47 3.48
N LEU A 33 17.80 0.34 4.15
CA LEU A 33 16.87 -0.25 5.10
C LEU A 33 16.61 0.71 6.25
N ARG A 34 17.66 1.31 6.83
CA ARG A 34 17.54 2.32 7.90
C ARG A 34 16.87 3.60 7.42
N GLY A 35 17.12 4.00 6.18
CA GLY A 35 16.52 5.16 5.54
C GLY A 35 15.06 4.95 5.09
N GLY A 36 14.50 3.75 5.26
CA GLY A 36 13.13 3.44 4.84
C GLY A 36 12.95 3.19 3.34
N GLN A 37 14.03 3.10 2.55
CA GLN A 37 13.99 2.87 1.10
C GLN A 37 14.05 1.36 0.81
N ARG A 38 12.93 0.65 1.02
CA ARG A 38 12.90 -0.82 1.08
C ARG A 38 13.16 -1.50 -0.27
N ASP A 39 12.74 -0.91 -1.39
CA ASP A 39 13.02 -1.43 -2.72
C ASP A 39 14.51 -1.30 -3.06
N LEU A 40 15.14 -0.17 -2.73
CA LEU A 40 16.59 0.01 -2.90
C LEU A 40 17.38 -0.94 -1.98
N ALA A 41 16.90 -1.18 -0.77
CA ALA A 41 17.47 -2.18 0.13
C ALA A 41 17.37 -3.60 -0.45
N ALA A 42 16.24 -3.94 -1.08
CA ALA A 42 16.04 -5.23 -1.74
C ALA A 42 16.95 -5.39 -2.98
N ASP A 43 17.10 -4.36 -3.80
CA ASP A 43 17.99 -4.38 -4.95
C ASP A 43 19.47 -4.48 -4.52
N ALA A 44 19.86 -3.83 -3.43
CA ALA A 44 21.18 -3.98 -2.84
C ALA A 44 21.45 -5.43 -2.38
N LEU A 45 20.49 -6.06 -1.70
CA LEU A 45 20.58 -7.49 -1.35
C LEU A 45 20.65 -8.40 -2.58
N ARG A 46 19.93 -8.06 -3.67
CA ARG A 46 20.01 -8.80 -4.93
C ARG A 46 21.44 -8.77 -5.49
N ARG A 47 22.10 -7.62 -5.48
CA ARG A 47 23.52 -7.49 -5.88
C ARG A 47 24.44 -8.35 -5.01
N CYS A 48 24.22 -8.42 -3.69
CA CYS A 48 24.95 -9.35 -2.83
C CYS A 48 24.77 -10.81 -3.28
N VAL A 49 23.52 -11.24 -3.56
CA VAL A 49 23.22 -12.60 -4.03
C VAL A 49 23.87 -12.90 -5.39
N GLU A 50 23.97 -11.91 -6.27
CA GLU A 50 24.60 -12.05 -7.58
C GLU A 50 26.12 -12.22 -7.45
N ALA A 51 26.77 -11.34 -6.67
CA ALA A 51 28.22 -11.26 -6.55
C ALA A 51 28.84 -12.33 -5.61
N ALA A 52 28.18 -12.66 -4.49
CA ALA A 52 28.77 -13.52 -3.45
C ALA A 52 29.02 -14.96 -3.91
N GLU A 53 30.07 -15.58 -3.35
CA GLU A 53 30.30 -17.02 -3.47
C GLU A 53 29.31 -17.79 -2.57
N GLU A 54 29.25 -17.41 -1.29
CA GLU A 54 28.29 -17.92 -0.32
C GLU A 54 27.02 -17.06 -0.26
N LYS A 55 25.95 -17.53 -0.90
CA LYS A 55 24.72 -16.76 -1.11
C LYS A 55 23.66 -16.93 -0.01
N GLY A 56 23.89 -17.83 0.95
CA GLY A 56 22.86 -18.34 1.86
C GLY A 56 22.20 -17.24 2.70
N GLU A 57 23.02 -16.41 3.35
CA GLU A 57 22.54 -15.32 4.19
C GLU A 57 21.82 -14.24 3.38
N TYR A 58 22.42 -13.78 2.27
CA TYR A 58 21.85 -12.74 1.43
C TYR A 58 20.52 -13.17 0.79
N ARG A 59 20.40 -14.44 0.35
CA ARG A 59 19.12 -14.99 -0.14
C ARG A 59 18.05 -15.00 0.93
N ARG A 60 18.41 -15.34 2.17
CA ARG A 60 17.47 -15.34 3.30
C ARG A 60 16.98 -13.92 3.58
N LEU A 61 17.89 -12.96 3.69
CA LEU A 61 17.55 -11.54 3.92
C LEU A 61 16.69 -10.98 2.79
N TYR A 62 17.07 -11.25 1.53
CA TYR A 62 16.29 -10.82 0.36
C TYR A 62 14.87 -11.39 0.39
N ALA A 63 14.72 -12.69 0.62
CA ALA A 63 13.41 -13.34 0.67
C ALA A 63 12.55 -12.81 1.84
N GLN A 64 13.15 -12.54 3.01
CA GLN A 64 12.45 -11.96 4.16
C GLN A 64 11.93 -10.56 3.88
N LEU A 65 12.75 -9.70 3.25
CA LEU A 65 12.34 -8.36 2.88
C LEU A 65 11.27 -8.39 1.78
N GLU A 66 11.51 -9.17 0.72
CA GLU A 66 10.61 -9.28 -0.44
C GLU A 66 9.22 -9.79 -0.06
N ALA A 67 9.13 -10.71 0.90
CA ALA A 67 7.86 -11.25 1.40
C ALA A 67 6.99 -10.19 2.11
N ARG A 68 7.60 -9.11 2.61
CA ARG A 68 6.91 -8.02 3.31
C ARG A 68 6.55 -6.86 2.37
N LEU A 69 7.14 -6.78 1.17
CA LEU A 69 6.90 -5.68 0.23
C LEU A 69 5.44 -5.67 -0.26
N LEU A 70 4.80 -4.50 -0.16
CA LEU A 70 3.46 -4.26 -0.69
C LEU A 70 3.51 -4.02 -2.20
N ARG A 71 2.83 -4.86 -2.99
CA ARG A 71 2.96 -4.89 -4.47
C ARG A 71 1.82 -4.20 -5.22
N ARG A 72 0.83 -3.69 -4.51
CA ARG A 72 -0.30 -2.95 -5.08
C ARG A 72 -0.34 -1.58 -4.42
N ALA A 73 -0.92 -0.60 -5.12
CA ALA A 73 -1.20 0.73 -4.58
C ALA A 73 -2.35 0.64 -3.57
N ARG A 74 -2.15 -0.14 -2.51
CA ARG A 74 -3.06 -0.40 -1.41
C ARG A 74 -2.25 -0.64 -0.15
N ILE A 75 -2.78 -0.16 0.95
CA ILE A 75 -2.24 -0.41 2.28
C ILE A 75 -3.38 -0.54 3.29
N GLU A 76 -3.22 -1.47 4.22
CA GLU A 76 -4.07 -1.65 5.39
C GLU A 76 -3.28 -1.24 6.64
N LEU A 77 -3.79 -0.24 7.33
CA LEU A 77 -3.22 0.30 8.55
C LEU A 77 -4.12 -0.06 9.73
N GLU A 78 -3.56 -0.52 10.83
CA GLU A 78 -4.24 -0.57 12.12
C GLU A 78 -3.84 0.65 12.94
N ILE A 79 -4.82 1.49 13.31
CA ILE A 79 -4.59 2.73 14.09
C ILE A 79 -5.55 2.71 15.27
N GLY A 80 -5.03 2.67 16.50
CA GLY A 80 -5.87 2.58 17.70
C GLY A 80 -6.78 1.33 17.73
N GLY A 81 -6.34 0.22 17.13
CA GLY A 81 -7.13 -1.01 16.99
C GLY A 81 -8.25 -0.94 15.96
N GLN A 82 -8.31 0.12 15.14
CA GLN A 82 -9.26 0.26 14.05
C GLN A 82 -8.53 0.15 12.71
N PRO A 83 -9.00 -0.71 11.79
CA PRO A 83 -8.39 -0.84 10.48
C PRO A 83 -8.84 0.28 9.53
N LEU A 84 -7.88 0.82 8.78
CA LEU A 84 -8.04 1.80 7.73
C LEU A 84 -7.39 1.25 6.46
N TRP A 85 -8.20 1.06 5.42
CA TRP A 85 -7.70 0.71 4.09
C TRP A 85 -7.53 1.97 3.26
N VAL A 86 -6.40 2.10 2.58
CA VAL A 86 -6.17 3.18 1.61
C VAL A 86 -5.78 2.54 0.29
N VAL A 87 -6.41 2.99 -0.80
CA VAL A 87 -6.21 2.48 -2.15
C VAL A 87 -5.91 3.65 -3.08
N GLY A 88 -4.76 3.64 -3.74
CA GLY A 88 -4.34 4.62 -4.74
C GLY A 88 -4.55 4.07 -6.14
N LEU A 89 -5.80 4.05 -6.61
CA LEU A 89 -6.16 3.53 -7.95
C LEU A 89 -7.16 4.48 -8.63
N ASP A 90 -7.13 4.52 -9.96
CA ASP A 90 -8.13 5.26 -10.75
C ASP A 90 -9.49 4.55 -10.78
N ALA A 91 -9.52 3.26 -10.52
CA ALA A 91 -10.75 2.49 -10.43
C ALA A 91 -10.65 1.43 -9.35
N MET A 92 -11.77 1.17 -8.69
CA MET A 92 -11.90 0.10 -7.72
C MET A 92 -13.22 -0.64 -7.88
N VAL A 93 -13.20 -1.92 -7.53
CA VAL A 93 -14.36 -2.79 -7.50
C VAL A 93 -14.80 -3.00 -6.05
N ILE A 94 -16.11 -2.88 -5.83
CA ILE A 94 -16.77 -3.20 -4.58
C ILE A 94 -17.52 -4.51 -4.78
N GLY A 95 -17.36 -5.45 -3.86
CA GLY A 95 -18.05 -6.74 -3.93
C GLY A 95 -17.62 -7.71 -2.85
N ARG A 96 -18.18 -8.91 -2.84
CA ARG A 96 -17.85 -9.93 -1.83
C ARG A 96 -16.64 -10.81 -2.19
N ASP A 97 -16.13 -10.68 -3.41
CA ASP A 97 -14.97 -11.44 -3.86
C ASP A 97 -13.70 -10.94 -3.15
N PRO A 98 -12.82 -11.82 -2.63
CA PRO A 98 -11.56 -11.41 -2.02
C PRO A 98 -10.65 -10.62 -2.96
N ASP A 99 -10.82 -10.75 -4.28
CA ASP A 99 -10.04 -10.00 -5.27
C ASP A 99 -10.52 -8.55 -5.45
N CYS A 100 -11.63 -8.15 -4.83
CA CYS A 100 -12.11 -6.76 -4.86
C CYS A 100 -11.27 -5.85 -3.93
N GLU A 101 -11.07 -4.61 -4.35
CA GLU A 101 -10.39 -3.59 -3.53
C GLU A 101 -11.21 -3.29 -2.25
N MET A 102 -12.54 -3.17 -2.38
CA MET A 102 -13.44 -3.04 -1.24
C MET A 102 -14.28 -4.31 -1.08
N ILE A 103 -13.78 -5.22 -0.25
CA ILE A 103 -14.50 -6.44 0.10
C ILE A 103 -15.63 -6.11 1.07
N VAL A 104 -16.87 -6.41 0.67
CA VAL A 104 -18.09 -6.30 1.49
C VAL A 104 -18.87 -7.61 1.40
N ARG A 105 -18.98 -8.31 2.53
CA ARG A 105 -19.68 -9.59 2.67
C ARG A 105 -21.16 -9.36 2.89
N GLY A 106 -21.95 -10.19 2.22
CA GLY A 106 -23.38 -10.23 2.44
C GLY A 106 -24.10 -11.13 1.43
N PRO A 107 -25.28 -11.64 1.80
CA PRO A 107 -26.07 -12.51 0.93
C PRO A 107 -26.56 -11.81 -0.34
N SER A 108 -26.82 -10.49 -0.28
CA SER A 108 -27.22 -9.72 -1.47
C SER A 108 -26.05 -9.13 -2.26
N VAL A 109 -24.81 -9.30 -1.80
CA VAL A 109 -23.64 -8.70 -2.44
C VAL A 109 -23.09 -9.65 -3.53
N SER A 110 -23.03 -9.18 -4.77
CA SER A 110 -22.40 -9.91 -5.87
C SER A 110 -20.87 -9.96 -5.71
N ARG A 111 -20.22 -10.96 -6.34
CA ARG A 111 -18.75 -11.10 -6.31
C ARG A 111 -18.06 -9.80 -6.69
N ARG A 112 -18.44 -9.25 -7.84
CA ARG A 112 -18.15 -7.89 -8.28
C ARG A 112 -19.51 -7.20 -8.40
N HIS A 113 -19.77 -6.20 -7.56
CA HIS A 113 -21.12 -5.63 -7.41
C HIS A 113 -21.20 -4.26 -8.05
N ALA A 114 -20.32 -3.36 -7.64
CA ALA A 114 -20.27 -2.00 -8.14
C ALA A 114 -18.83 -1.63 -8.44
N ARG A 115 -18.63 -0.61 -9.27
CA ARG A 115 -17.32 -0.02 -9.52
C ARG A 115 -17.37 1.47 -9.31
N ILE A 116 -16.29 1.98 -8.73
CA ILE A 116 -16.01 3.41 -8.68
C ILE A 116 -14.83 3.66 -9.60
N LEU A 117 -14.96 4.64 -10.48
CA LEU A 117 -13.92 4.97 -11.44
C LEU A 117 -13.77 6.48 -11.62
N ARG A 118 -12.53 6.90 -11.80
CA ARG A 118 -12.14 8.26 -12.13
C ARG A 118 -12.11 8.41 -13.63
N ALA A 119 -12.86 9.37 -14.14
CA ALA A 119 -12.92 9.67 -15.56
C ALA A 119 -13.40 11.11 -15.75
N GLU A 120 -12.79 11.81 -16.69
CA GLU A 120 -13.13 13.21 -17.03
C GLU A 120 -13.03 14.15 -15.82
N GLY A 121 -12.06 13.93 -14.93
CA GLY A 121 -11.88 14.72 -13.71
C GLY A 121 -12.94 14.51 -12.63
N ALA A 122 -13.84 13.54 -12.80
CA ALA A 122 -14.89 13.20 -11.85
C ALA A 122 -14.84 11.73 -11.45
N LEU A 123 -15.47 11.43 -10.32
CA LEU A 123 -15.67 10.08 -9.83
C LEU A 123 -17.07 9.61 -10.21
N TRP A 124 -17.16 8.38 -10.67
CA TRP A 124 -18.38 7.79 -11.18
C TRP A 124 -18.64 6.45 -10.50
N LEU A 125 -19.91 6.14 -10.31
CA LEU A 125 -20.41 4.86 -9.84
C LEU A 125 -21.09 4.13 -10.98
N GLU A 126 -20.79 2.85 -11.14
CA GLU A 126 -21.48 1.96 -12.06
C GLU A 126 -21.80 0.62 -11.39
N ASP A 127 -22.91 0.01 -11.80
CA ASP A 127 -23.20 -1.38 -11.45
C ASP A 127 -22.34 -2.33 -12.30
N ALA A 128 -21.74 -3.35 -11.69
CA ALA A 128 -20.82 -4.28 -12.35
C ALA A 128 -21.50 -5.57 -12.84
N GLY A 129 -22.80 -5.52 -13.16
CA GLY A 129 -23.60 -6.69 -13.51
C GLY A 129 -24.06 -7.45 -12.26
N SER A 130 -24.40 -6.71 -11.20
CA SER A 130 -24.82 -7.28 -9.94
C SER A 130 -26.20 -7.95 -10.04
N ARG A 131 -26.43 -8.99 -9.25
CA ARG A 131 -27.72 -9.70 -9.24
C ARG A 131 -28.86 -8.88 -8.65
N ASN A 132 -28.59 -8.05 -7.65
CA ASN A 132 -29.62 -7.34 -6.87
C ASN A 132 -29.64 -5.83 -7.13
N GLY A 133 -28.80 -5.35 -8.06
CA GLY A 133 -28.67 -3.94 -8.38
C GLY A 133 -27.87 -3.13 -7.37
N THR A 134 -27.19 -2.11 -7.87
CA THR A 134 -26.57 -1.05 -7.09
C THR A 134 -27.57 0.10 -6.91
N LEU A 135 -27.66 0.64 -5.69
CA LEU A 135 -28.48 1.82 -5.40
C LEU A 135 -27.60 3.02 -5.06
N LEU A 136 -28.04 4.22 -5.42
CA LEU A 136 -27.46 5.48 -4.97
C LEU A 136 -28.55 6.34 -4.32
N GLY A 137 -28.42 6.62 -3.02
CA GLY A 137 -29.46 7.34 -2.25
C GLY A 137 -30.81 6.62 -2.25
N GLY A 138 -30.81 5.29 -2.28
CA GLY A 138 -32.02 4.45 -2.31
C GLY A 138 -32.65 4.25 -3.69
N LEU A 139 -32.11 4.86 -4.76
CA LEU A 139 -32.59 4.69 -6.13
C LEU A 139 -31.67 3.75 -6.91
N ALA A 140 -32.24 2.78 -7.62
CA ALA A 140 -31.48 1.86 -8.46
C ALA A 140 -30.79 2.59 -9.62
N LEU A 141 -29.57 2.20 -9.93
CA LEU A 141 -28.83 2.78 -11.05
C LEU A 141 -29.42 2.33 -12.41
N GLY A 142 -29.64 3.29 -13.30
CA GLY A 142 -29.98 3.03 -14.72
C GLY A 142 -28.76 2.98 -15.64
N GLY A 143 -27.55 3.17 -15.10
CA GLY A 143 -26.30 3.28 -15.81
C GLY A 143 -25.21 3.90 -14.93
N ARG A 144 -24.10 4.30 -15.54
CA ARG A 144 -23.02 5.00 -14.84
C ARG A 144 -23.49 6.41 -14.43
N VAL A 145 -23.28 6.80 -13.17
CA VAL A 145 -23.70 8.09 -12.61
C VAL A 145 -22.54 8.78 -11.89
N PRO A 146 -22.46 10.12 -11.90
CA PRO A 146 -21.43 10.83 -11.15
C PRO A 146 -21.66 10.67 -9.65
N LEU A 147 -20.60 10.46 -8.87
CA LEU A 147 -20.68 10.38 -7.42
C LEU A 147 -20.74 11.77 -6.79
N PRO A 148 -21.82 12.09 -6.05
CA PRO A 148 -21.92 13.34 -5.31
C PRO A 148 -20.87 13.47 -4.21
N ARG A 149 -20.78 14.66 -3.60
CA ARG A 149 -19.89 14.91 -2.45
C ARG A 149 -20.19 14.01 -1.25
N SER A 150 -21.46 13.72 -1.01
CA SER A 150 -21.90 12.77 0.00
C SER A 150 -23.05 11.94 -0.57
N ALA A 151 -23.01 10.63 -0.36
CA ALA A 151 -24.04 9.72 -0.83
C ALA A 151 -24.03 8.41 -0.05
N GLU A 152 -25.08 7.62 -0.21
CA GLU A 152 -25.11 6.22 0.23
C GLU A 152 -25.22 5.31 -0.99
N ILE A 153 -24.31 4.35 -1.08
CA ILE A 153 -24.33 3.28 -2.08
C ILE A 153 -24.94 2.04 -1.44
N GLY A 154 -26.05 1.56 -1.97
CA GLY A 154 -26.64 0.28 -1.61
C GLY A 154 -26.11 -0.85 -2.47
N LEU A 155 -25.77 -1.99 -1.86
CA LEU A 155 -25.37 -3.22 -2.55
C LEU A 155 -26.51 -4.26 -2.41
N GLY A 156 -27.55 -4.11 -3.21
CA GLY A 156 -28.86 -4.67 -2.90
C GLY A 156 -29.39 -4.16 -1.55
N GLU A 157 -30.15 -4.99 -0.84
CA GLU A 157 -30.81 -4.59 0.40
C GLU A 157 -29.99 -4.88 1.68
N SER A 158 -29.02 -5.79 1.63
CA SER A 158 -28.33 -6.26 2.85
C SER A 158 -27.10 -5.46 3.24
N ALA A 159 -26.60 -4.58 2.37
CA ALA A 159 -25.40 -3.79 2.64
C ALA A 159 -25.51 -2.37 2.09
N ALA A 160 -24.88 -1.42 2.77
CA ALA A 160 -24.80 -0.03 2.33
C ALA A 160 -23.46 0.59 2.74
N ILE A 161 -22.99 1.55 1.94
CA ILE A 161 -21.72 2.25 2.11
C ILE A 161 -22.01 3.74 2.05
N ALA A 162 -21.71 4.46 3.12
CA ALA A 162 -21.63 5.92 3.07
C ALA A 162 -20.37 6.33 2.34
N VAL A 163 -20.50 7.30 1.45
CA VAL A 163 -19.41 7.90 0.69
C VAL A 163 -19.35 9.38 1.01
N GLU A 164 -18.15 9.86 1.32
CA GLU A 164 -17.88 11.27 1.59
C GLU A 164 -16.62 11.70 0.86
N ARG A 165 -16.70 12.80 0.11
CA ARG A 165 -15.54 13.41 -0.54
C ARG A 165 -14.80 14.27 0.48
N ILE A 166 -13.56 13.89 0.76
CA ILE A 166 -12.67 14.51 1.77
C ILE A 166 -11.55 15.37 1.15
N GLY A 167 -11.50 15.46 -0.17
CA GLY A 167 -10.55 16.30 -0.92
C GLY A 167 -10.99 16.48 -2.37
N ALA A 168 -10.16 17.10 -3.21
CA ALA A 168 -10.45 17.24 -4.64
C ALA A 168 -10.64 15.86 -5.29
N ALA A 169 -9.73 14.93 -4.96
CA ALA A 169 -9.67 13.61 -5.57
C ALA A 169 -9.87 12.44 -4.58
N GLN A 170 -10.29 12.68 -3.35
CA GLN A 170 -10.29 11.65 -2.30
C GLN A 170 -11.71 11.31 -1.84
N LEU A 171 -12.02 10.01 -1.72
CA LEU A 171 -13.27 9.51 -1.17
C LEU A 171 -13.02 8.68 0.08
N SER A 172 -13.72 9.00 1.15
CA SER A 172 -13.90 8.13 2.31
C SER A 172 -15.15 7.28 2.08
N LEU A 173 -15.01 5.96 2.23
CA LEU A 173 -16.08 4.99 2.14
C LEU A 173 -16.18 4.25 3.45
N ARG A 174 -17.38 4.21 4.03
CA ARG A 174 -17.63 3.49 5.27
C ARG A 174 -18.84 2.60 5.12
N VAL A 175 -18.69 1.31 5.42
CA VAL A 175 -19.83 0.39 5.43
C VAL A 175 -20.75 0.75 6.60
N THR A 176 -21.96 1.24 6.29
CA THR A 176 -22.95 1.65 7.29
C THR A 176 -23.90 0.52 7.66
N ARG A 177 -24.08 -0.45 6.75
CA ARG A 177 -24.97 -1.60 6.91
C ARG A 177 -24.36 -2.84 6.28
N GLY A 178 -24.55 -3.99 6.92
CA GLY A 178 -24.07 -5.29 6.44
C GLY A 178 -23.11 -5.96 7.44
N MET A 179 -22.49 -7.06 7.01
CA MET A 179 -21.62 -7.87 7.86
C MET A 179 -20.28 -7.20 8.20
N ASP A 180 -19.80 -6.32 7.33
CA ASP A 180 -18.52 -5.60 7.49
C ASP A 180 -18.75 -4.15 7.96
N ARG A 181 -19.76 -3.92 8.81
CA ARG A 181 -20.07 -2.58 9.33
C ARG A 181 -18.83 -1.92 9.94
N ASP A 182 -18.74 -0.61 9.76
CA ASP A 182 -17.65 0.26 10.21
C ASP A 182 -16.31 0.09 9.47
N LYS A 183 -16.19 -0.90 8.57
CA LYS A 183 -15.06 -1.00 7.63
C LYS A 183 -14.92 0.31 6.84
N ARG A 184 -13.72 0.90 6.89
CA ARG A 184 -13.40 2.20 6.28
C ARG A 184 -12.33 2.08 5.21
N LEU A 185 -12.64 2.45 3.98
CA LEU A 185 -11.70 2.51 2.88
C LEU A 185 -11.60 3.94 2.36
N VAL A 186 -10.39 4.40 2.08
CA VAL A 186 -10.13 5.68 1.43
C VAL A 186 -9.60 5.41 0.03
N LEU A 187 -10.32 5.89 -0.98
CA LEU A 187 -9.85 5.89 -2.36
C LEU A 187 -9.16 7.23 -2.63
N VAL A 188 -7.91 7.17 -3.07
CA VAL A 188 -7.12 8.33 -3.45
C VAL A 188 -6.68 8.24 -4.91
N GLU A 189 -6.48 9.40 -5.53
CA GLU A 189 -5.84 9.46 -6.83
C GLU A 189 -4.35 9.10 -6.67
N PRO A 190 -3.79 8.22 -7.52
CA PRO A 190 -2.43 7.73 -7.33
C PRO A 190 -1.37 8.84 -7.20
N SER A 191 -1.55 9.95 -7.92
CA SER A 191 -0.62 11.09 -7.93
C SER A 191 -0.83 12.09 -6.78
N GLU A 192 -1.88 11.95 -5.96
CA GLU A 192 -2.16 12.88 -4.87
C GLU A 192 -1.92 12.21 -3.50
N PRO A 193 -1.12 12.83 -2.62
CA PRO A 193 -0.94 12.31 -1.27
C PRO A 193 -2.22 12.48 -0.42
N LEU A 194 -2.45 11.51 0.46
CA LEU A 194 -3.46 11.55 1.51
C LEU A 194 -2.84 12.06 2.81
N GLU A 195 -3.42 13.10 3.40
CA GLU A 195 -3.14 13.46 4.78
C GLU A 195 -4.17 12.76 5.67
N LEU A 196 -3.73 11.86 6.56
CA LEU A 196 -4.65 11.07 7.38
C LEU A 196 -5.63 11.93 8.21
N PRO A 197 -5.24 13.11 8.76
CA PRO A 197 -6.18 13.99 9.45
C PRO A 197 -7.33 14.52 8.57
N ALA A 198 -7.21 14.51 7.24
CA ALA A 198 -8.29 14.86 6.33
C ALA A 198 -9.38 13.76 6.24
N VAL A 199 -9.02 12.51 6.55
CA VAL A 199 -9.98 11.40 6.66
C VAL A 199 -10.74 11.50 7.98
N ASP A 200 -10.02 11.73 9.07
CA ASP A 200 -10.54 11.84 10.43
C ASP A 200 -9.53 12.62 11.27
N PRO A 201 -9.91 13.77 11.85
CA PRO A 201 -8.98 14.62 12.62
C PRO A 201 -8.32 13.94 13.82
N ALA A 202 -8.85 12.80 14.28
CA ALA A 202 -8.25 12.01 15.35
C ALA A 202 -7.10 11.10 14.88
N LEU A 203 -6.90 10.96 13.57
CA LEU A 203 -5.81 10.17 13.02
C LEU A 203 -4.46 10.89 13.15
N PRO A 204 -3.35 10.14 13.24
CA PRO A 204 -2.01 10.72 13.37
C PRO A 204 -1.67 11.67 12.20
N PRO A 205 -0.77 12.65 12.42
CA PRO A 205 -0.34 13.59 11.41
C PRO A 205 0.62 12.94 10.41
N LEU A 206 0.10 12.00 9.62
CA LEU A 206 0.83 11.31 8.56
C LEU A 206 0.31 11.70 7.19
N ARG A 207 1.26 11.77 6.27
CA ARG A 207 1.03 11.76 4.83
C ARG A 207 1.28 10.37 4.30
N LEU A 208 0.40 9.92 3.41
CA LEU A 208 0.50 8.68 2.66
C LEU A 208 0.48 9.00 1.17
N SER A 209 1.50 8.61 0.43
CA SER A 209 1.54 8.68 -1.04
C SER A 209 1.72 7.28 -1.63
N PHE A 210 1.41 7.14 -2.92
CA PHE A 210 1.77 5.96 -3.68
C PHE A 210 2.75 6.34 -4.78
N GLU A 211 3.94 5.75 -4.77
CA GLU A 211 4.97 5.96 -5.80
C GLU A 211 5.34 4.60 -6.37
N ASP A 212 5.23 4.43 -7.69
CA ASP A 212 5.41 3.15 -8.39
C ASP A 212 4.60 2.00 -7.77
N GLY A 213 3.41 2.32 -7.26
CA GLY A 213 2.52 1.37 -6.60
C GLY A 213 2.93 0.99 -5.17
N ARG A 214 3.97 1.60 -4.61
CA ARG A 214 4.41 1.43 -3.22
C ARG A 214 3.82 2.50 -2.31
N PRO A 215 3.30 2.16 -1.13
CA PRO A 215 2.90 3.15 -0.15
C PRO A 215 4.11 3.77 0.55
N TRP A 216 4.14 5.08 0.62
CA TRP A 216 5.15 5.86 1.34
C TRP A 216 4.48 6.68 2.43
N LEU A 217 5.05 6.65 3.64
CA LEU A 217 4.56 7.37 4.81
C LEU A 217 5.57 8.42 5.25
N ALA A 218 5.10 9.64 5.50
CA ALA A 218 5.90 10.72 6.07
C ALA A 218 5.13 11.41 7.20
N ALA A 219 5.84 11.89 8.21
CA ALA A 219 5.24 12.74 9.23
C ALA A 219 4.96 14.14 8.67
N LEU A 220 3.74 14.64 8.87
CA LEU A 220 3.40 16.04 8.62
C LEU A 220 3.98 16.96 9.71
N SER A 221 4.09 16.44 10.94
CA SER A 221 4.67 17.09 12.10
C SER A 221 5.28 16.06 13.05
N GLY A 222 6.17 16.52 13.93
CA GLY A 222 6.79 15.66 14.93
C GLY A 222 7.89 14.76 14.36
N THR A 223 8.18 13.68 15.07
CA THR A 223 9.20 12.69 14.68
C THR A 223 8.52 11.37 14.34
N LEU A 224 8.73 10.88 13.13
CA LEU A 224 8.34 9.52 12.74
C LEU A 224 9.39 8.53 13.25
N THR A 225 8.92 7.46 13.87
CA THR A 225 9.76 6.29 14.17
C THR A 225 9.19 5.05 13.50
N LEU A 226 10.10 4.14 13.15
CA LEU A 226 9.84 2.84 12.55
C LEU A 226 10.56 1.80 13.39
N ASP A 227 9.82 0.87 13.98
CA ASP A 227 10.34 -0.16 14.89
C ASP A 227 11.20 0.45 16.02
N GLY A 228 10.78 1.62 16.52
CA GLY A 228 11.48 2.40 17.55
C GLY A 228 12.68 3.21 17.08
N GLN A 229 13.06 3.15 15.80
CA GLN A 229 14.14 3.94 15.21
C GLN A 229 13.61 5.17 14.51
N ARG A 230 14.25 6.32 14.72
CA ARG A 230 13.86 7.57 14.05
C ARG A 230 14.10 7.47 12.54
N VAL A 231 13.08 7.84 11.76
CA VAL A 231 13.16 8.03 10.31
C VAL A 231 13.33 9.52 10.03
N ILE A 232 14.14 9.87 9.02
CA ILE A 232 14.50 11.27 8.74
C ILE A 232 13.41 12.00 7.97
N ASP A 233 12.70 11.32 7.06
CA ASP A 233 11.79 12.00 6.13
C ASP A 233 10.58 11.11 5.80
N VAL A 234 10.79 10.10 4.97
CA VAL A 234 9.76 9.20 4.44
C VAL A 234 10.19 7.74 4.60
N VAL A 235 9.22 6.85 4.76
CA VAL A 235 9.43 5.40 4.77
C VAL A 235 8.53 4.74 3.73
N GLN A 236 9.11 3.85 2.92
CA GLN A 236 8.35 2.92 2.11
C GLN A 236 7.79 1.83 3.03
N ALA A 237 6.48 1.88 3.25
CA ALA A 237 5.79 1.02 4.19
C ALA A 237 5.71 -0.43 3.67
N ILE A 238 6.01 -1.39 4.54
CA ILE A 238 5.94 -2.82 4.27
C ILE A 238 5.14 -3.53 5.36
N VAL A 239 4.69 -4.75 5.11
CA VAL A 239 3.94 -5.56 6.10
C VAL A 239 4.73 -5.67 7.40
N ASP A 240 4.01 -5.61 8.52
CA ASP A 240 4.55 -5.68 9.89
C ASP A 240 5.43 -4.51 10.32
N ASP A 241 5.54 -3.43 9.54
CA ASP A 241 6.13 -2.19 10.04
C ASP A 241 5.27 -1.64 11.20
N GLU A 242 5.91 -1.31 12.32
CA GLU A 242 5.32 -0.55 13.42
C GLU A 242 5.81 0.88 13.37
N LEU A 243 4.90 1.83 13.14
CA LEU A 243 5.23 3.25 13.11
C LEU A 243 4.64 3.98 14.31
N GLU A 244 5.39 4.94 14.83
CA GLU A 244 4.90 5.85 15.87
C GLU A 244 5.21 7.30 15.48
N VAL A 245 4.20 8.16 15.60
CA VAL A 245 4.32 9.60 15.41
C VAL A 245 3.46 10.30 16.45
N GLU A 246 4.03 11.27 17.17
CA GLU A 246 3.34 12.03 18.22
C GLU A 246 2.60 11.15 19.25
N GLY A 247 3.15 9.98 19.59
CA GLY A 247 2.57 9.01 20.53
C GLY A 247 1.44 8.15 19.96
N ALA A 248 0.99 8.40 18.73
CA ALA A 248 0.07 7.54 18.02
C ALA A 248 0.84 6.39 17.34
N ARG A 249 0.44 5.16 17.64
CA ARG A 249 1.00 3.95 17.04
C ARG A 249 0.11 3.43 15.93
N LEU A 250 0.75 2.95 14.87
CA LEU A 250 0.09 2.27 13.78
C LEU A 250 0.91 1.07 13.31
N ARG A 251 0.21 0.05 12.80
CA ARG A 251 0.82 -1.13 12.21
C ARG A 251 0.38 -1.31 10.77
N VAL A 252 1.30 -1.68 9.90
CA VAL A 252 0.99 -2.06 8.52
C VAL A 252 0.61 -3.54 8.48
N LEU A 253 -0.64 -3.83 8.14
CA LEU A 253 -1.16 -5.20 8.11
C LEU A 253 -1.00 -5.88 6.75
N GLY A 254 -1.00 -5.11 5.66
CA GLY A 254 -1.08 -5.66 4.31
C GLY A 254 -1.33 -4.64 3.22
N GLY A 255 -1.55 -5.13 2.00
CA GLY A 255 -1.89 -4.35 0.81
C GLY A 255 -2.37 -5.25 -0.32
#